data_AF-A0A3B3CYQ6-F1
#
_entry.id   AF-A0A3B3CYQ6-F1
#
_cell.length_a   1.000
_cell.length_b   1.000
_cell.length_c   1.000
_cell.angle_alpha   90.00
_cell.angle_beta   90.00
_cell.angle_gamma   90.00
#
_symmetry.space_group_name_H-M   'P 1'
#
loop_
_entity.id
_entity.type
_entity.pdbx_description
1 polymer ?
#
loop_
_entity_poly.entity_id
_entity_poly.type
_entity_poly.pdbx_seq_one_letter_code
_entity_poly.pdbx_strand_id
1 'polypeptide(L)'
;MSWHTVSLLFLNGPDCVEGSFSSVCAAILTVTGALCCITELCGGEQRHRIKRMIHWAQRIEKELEKVLQHVTGTEQMKSIYNEKKSQFEIKRNNPKDLVDRVARDISKLLNSKRKALEKLAREAEQLQKEHVWQDGVTMEDGEEEIPTEISSSLELEFVPDPNFKNKVNYSSSAVQIPTDIYKGSPVILNELNWTQALERVFIENRREDSSLRWQVFGSATGVTRYYPATPWRAPNKIDLYDVRRRPWYIQGASSPKDMVIIVDVSGSVSGLTLKLMKTSVVEMLDTLSDDDYVNVARFNEKADAVVPCFKTLVQANVRNKKIFKEAVMHMQAKGTTDYKS
;
A
#
# COMPACT_ATOMS: atom_id res chain seq x y z
N MET A 1 -23.11 4.23 -4.53
CA MET A 1 -23.61 3.38 -3.43
C MET A 1 -25.09 3.16 -3.64
N SER A 2 -25.40 2.01 -4.23
CA SER A 2 -26.67 1.33 -4.00
C SER A 2 -26.78 0.99 -2.51
N TRP A 3 -27.91 1.28 -1.89
CA TRP A 3 -28.48 0.47 -0.81
C TRP A 3 -29.99 0.36 -1.04
N HIS A 4 -30.45 -0.87 -0.90
CA HIS A 4 -31.74 -1.45 -1.29
C HIS A 4 -32.94 -0.98 -0.47
N THR A 5 -34.13 -1.04 -1.07
CA THR A 5 -35.34 -1.66 -0.45
C THR A 5 -36.29 -2.10 -1.57
N VAL A 6 -36.16 -3.34 -2.08
CA VAL A 6 -37.02 -4.51 -1.79
C VAL A 6 -38.50 -4.27 -2.09
N SER A 7 -38.92 -4.72 -3.28
CA SER A 7 -40.33 -4.94 -3.65
C SER A 7 -40.80 -6.29 -3.10
N LEU A 8 -41.92 -6.28 -2.39
CA LEU A 8 -42.67 -7.48 -2.01
C LEU A 8 -43.34 -8.13 -3.25
N LEU A 9 -42.97 -9.38 -3.52
CA LEU A 9 -43.81 -10.59 -3.57
C LEU A 9 -45.36 -10.38 -3.48
N PHE A 10 -46.26 -11.06 -4.20
CA PHE A 10 -46.34 -12.49 -4.51
C PHE A 10 -47.40 -12.79 -5.61
N LEU A 11 -47.04 -13.73 -6.50
CA LEU A 11 -47.78 -14.82 -7.17
C LEU A 11 -49.21 -14.68 -7.73
N ASN A 12 -49.30 -14.89 -9.04
CA ASN A 12 -50.39 -15.57 -9.76
C ASN A 12 -50.26 -17.11 -9.62
N GLY A 13 -51.37 -17.84 -9.52
CA GLY A 13 -51.43 -19.30 -9.73
C GLY A 13 -52.72 -19.95 -9.19
N PRO A 14 -53.47 -20.75 -9.99
CA PRO A 14 -54.85 -21.18 -9.72
C PRO A 14 -54.94 -22.59 -9.07
N ASP A 15 -56.10 -22.92 -8.47
CA ASP A 15 -56.89 -24.12 -8.77
C ASP A 15 -58.11 -24.29 -7.83
N CYS A 16 -59.14 -24.93 -8.38
CA CYS A 16 -60.52 -25.03 -7.89
C CYS A 16 -60.71 -26.03 -6.73
N VAL A 17 -61.63 -25.75 -5.79
CA VAL A 17 -62.50 -26.76 -5.14
C VAL A 17 -63.86 -26.11 -4.78
N GLU A 18 -64.96 -26.74 -5.22
CA GLU A 18 -66.35 -26.39 -4.91
C GLU A 18 -66.71 -26.70 -3.43
N GLY A 19 -67.50 -25.83 -2.80
CA GLY A 19 -68.12 -26.15 -1.51
C GLY A 19 -68.77 -24.97 -0.78
N SER A 20 -70.10 -24.85 -0.92
CA SER A 20 -71.04 -24.20 0.01
C SER A 20 -70.70 -22.78 0.53
N PHE A 21 -70.86 -21.79 -0.36
CA PHE A 21 -70.97 -20.37 -0.03
C PHE A 21 -72.32 -20.05 0.65
N SER A 22 -72.30 -19.51 1.87
CA SER A 22 -73.27 -18.46 2.26
C SER A 22 -72.92 -17.80 3.60
N SER A 23 -72.55 -18.55 4.64
CA SER A 23 -72.53 -17.97 6.00
C SER A 23 -71.17 -17.46 6.49
N VAL A 24 -70.05 -17.98 6.00
CA VAL A 24 -68.70 -17.63 6.52
C VAL A 24 -68.14 -16.37 5.86
N CYS A 25 -68.51 -16.09 4.61
CA CYS A 25 -68.09 -14.87 3.89
C CYS A 25 -68.60 -13.58 4.55
N ALA A 26 -69.83 -13.59 5.08
CA ALA A 26 -70.43 -12.40 5.70
C ALA A 26 -69.70 -11.97 6.99
N ALA A 27 -69.19 -12.93 7.77
CA ALA A 27 -68.47 -12.63 9.02
C ALA A 27 -67.03 -12.14 8.78
N ILE A 28 -66.34 -12.64 7.75
CA ILE A 28 -64.99 -12.17 7.41
C ILE A 28 -65.02 -10.79 6.74
N LEU A 29 -66.06 -10.49 5.94
CA LEU A 29 -66.25 -9.17 5.32
C LEU A 29 -66.59 -8.07 6.34
N THR A 30 -67.33 -8.38 7.40
CA THR A 30 -67.64 -7.39 8.44
C THR A 30 -66.45 -7.11 9.36
N VAL A 31 -65.64 -8.12 9.68
CA VAL A 31 -64.43 -7.94 10.51
C VAL A 31 -63.29 -7.27 9.74
N THR A 32 -63.10 -7.59 8.45
CA THR A 32 -62.13 -6.87 7.59
C THR A 32 -62.59 -5.46 7.26
N GLY A 33 -63.90 -5.23 7.05
CA GLY A 33 -64.48 -3.89 6.92
C GLY A 33 -64.30 -3.03 8.17
N ALA A 34 -64.52 -3.58 9.36
CA ALA A 34 -64.32 -2.85 10.61
C ALA A 34 -62.84 -2.55 10.90
N LEU A 35 -61.92 -3.48 10.64
CA LEU A 35 -60.47 -3.22 10.75
C LEU A 35 -60.01 -2.18 9.71
N CYS A 36 -60.56 -2.20 8.49
CA CYS A 36 -60.27 -1.23 7.45
C CYS A 36 -60.79 0.17 7.81
N CYS A 37 -61.99 0.28 8.39
CA CYS A 37 -62.52 1.55 8.90
C CYS A 37 -61.66 2.13 10.03
N ILE A 38 -61.09 1.30 10.92
CA ILE A 38 -60.17 1.78 11.96
C ILE A 38 -58.84 2.24 11.33
N THR A 39 -58.33 1.58 10.28
CA THR A 39 -57.14 2.06 9.56
C THR A 39 -57.38 3.31 8.69
N GLU A 40 -58.57 3.49 8.12
CA GLU A 40 -58.94 4.69 7.35
C GLU A 40 -59.23 5.89 8.24
N LEU A 41 -59.85 5.68 9.41
CA LEU A 41 -60.12 6.76 10.38
C LEU A 41 -58.85 7.19 11.15
N CYS A 42 -57.90 6.29 11.42
CA CYS A 42 -56.58 6.68 11.96
C CYS A 42 -55.58 7.16 10.89
N GLY A 43 -55.78 6.82 9.62
CA GLY A 43 -54.93 7.23 8.49
C GLY A 43 -55.25 8.62 7.93
N GLY A 44 -56.47 9.13 8.12
CA GLY A 44 -56.88 10.46 7.65
C GLY A 44 -56.11 11.61 8.32
N GLU A 45 -55.90 11.52 9.63
CA GLU A 45 -55.14 12.50 10.39
C GLU A 45 -53.63 12.44 10.07
N GLN A 46 -53.09 11.23 9.90
CA GLN A 46 -51.72 10.98 9.44
C GLN A 46 -51.50 11.53 8.01
N ARG A 47 -52.45 11.31 7.09
CA ARG A 47 -52.42 11.79 5.69
C ARG A 47 -52.56 13.32 5.61
N HIS A 48 -53.37 13.93 6.47
CA HIS A 48 -53.44 15.40 6.60
C HIS A 48 -52.15 16.00 7.17
N ARG A 49 -51.51 15.34 8.15
CA ARG A 49 -50.19 15.76 8.69
C ARG A 49 -49.09 15.66 7.62
N ILE A 50 -49.06 14.59 6.82
CA ILE A 50 -48.12 14.44 5.71
C ILE A 50 -48.33 15.53 4.65
N LYS A 51 -49.58 15.82 4.26
CA LYS A 51 -49.89 16.92 3.31
C LYS A 51 -49.45 18.29 3.83
N ARG A 52 -49.64 18.57 5.12
CA ARG A 52 -49.16 19.82 5.75
C ARG A 52 -47.63 19.89 5.76
N MET A 53 -46.96 18.78 6.06
CA MET A 53 -45.49 18.72 6.07
C MET A 53 -44.91 18.96 4.67
N ILE A 54 -45.51 18.38 3.63
CA ILE A 54 -45.12 18.62 2.23
C ILE A 54 -45.33 20.09 1.85
N HIS A 55 -46.47 20.68 2.23
CA HIS A 55 -46.75 22.09 1.95
C HIS A 55 -45.75 23.04 2.62
N TRP A 56 -45.41 22.79 3.89
CA TRP A 56 -44.39 23.57 4.60
C TRP A 56 -42.99 23.36 4.02
N ALA A 57 -42.63 22.12 3.65
CA ALA A 57 -41.36 21.84 3.00
C ALA A 57 -41.20 22.60 1.68
N GLN A 58 -42.23 22.60 0.82
CA GLN A 58 -42.24 23.36 -0.43
C GLN A 58 -42.17 24.88 -0.22
N ARG A 59 -42.78 25.38 0.87
CA ARG A 59 -42.72 26.80 1.19
C ARG A 59 -41.34 27.20 1.68
N ILE A 60 -40.73 26.40 2.54
CA ILE A 60 -39.35 26.61 3.01
C ILE A 60 -38.37 26.51 1.84
N GLU A 61 -38.54 25.55 0.94
CA GLU A 61 -37.75 25.41 -0.29
C GLU A 61 -37.78 26.69 -1.13
N LYS A 62 -38.97 27.23 -1.40
CA LYS A 62 -39.12 28.48 -2.18
C LYS A 62 -38.51 29.69 -1.50
N GLU A 63 -38.71 29.85 -0.19
CA GLU A 63 -38.11 30.96 0.56
C GLU A 63 -36.58 30.83 0.60
N LEU A 64 -36.07 29.60 0.81
CA LEU A 64 -34.65 29.32 0.84
C LEU A 64 -34.01 29.54 -0.53
N GLU A 65 -34.64 29.12 -1.62
CA GLU A 65 -34.17 29.37 -2.99
C GLU A 65 -34.08 30.87 -3.29
N LYS A 66 -35.10 31.64 -2.89
CA LYS A 66 -35.12 33.09 -3.07
C LYS A 66 -34.01 33.79 -2.29
N VAL A 67 -33.82 33.41 -1.02
CA VAL A 67 -32.74 33.95 -0.19
C VAL A 67 -31.38 33.53 -0.72
N LEU A 68 -31.20 32.25 -1.10
CA LEU A 68 -29.95 31.74 -1.65
C LEU A 68 -29.57 32.46 -2.93
N GLN A 69 -30.47 32.64 -3.89
CA GLN A 69 -30.17 33.35 -5.14
C GLN A 69 -29.70 34.80 -4.88
N HIS A 70 -30.33 35.49 -3.92
CA HIS A 70 -29.98 36.86 -3.58
C HIS A 70 -28.66 36.96 -2.81
N VAL A 71 -28.42 36.07 -1.84
CA VAL A 71 -27.22 36.08 -0.99
C VAL A 71 -25.99 35.54 -1.74
N THR A 72 -26.16 34.51 -2.57
CA THR A 72 -25.05 33.90 -3.33
C THR A 72 -24.65 34.71 -4.57
N GLY A 73 -25.53 35.59 -5.07
CA GLY A 73 -25.24 36.43 -6.23
C GLY A 73 -24.96 35.65 -7.50
N THR A 74 -25.53 34.45 -7.67
CA THR A 74 -25.28 33.57 -8.82
C THR A 74 -25.58 34.23 -10.17
N GLU A 75 -26.66 35.01 -10.25
CA GLU A 75 -27.02 35.76 -11.45
C GLU A 75 -26.01 36.89 -11.75
N GLN A 76 -25.56 37.60 -10.72
CA GLN A 76 -24.53 38.65 -10.84
C GLN A 76 -23.23 38.05 -11.35
N MET A 77 -22.82 36.91 -10.80
CA MET A 77 -21.64 36.16 -11.25
C MET A 77 -21.77 35.74 -12.73
N LYS A 78 -22.92 35.20 -13.13
CA LYS A 78 -23.18 34.82 -14.53
C LYS A 78 -23.12 36.05 -15.46
N SER A 79 -23.63 37.20 -15.03
CA SER A 79 -23.53 38.47 -15.77
C SER A 79 -22.07 38.88 -15.95
N ILE A 80 -21.27 38.86 -14.87
CA ILE A 80 -19.85 39.21 -14.91
C ILE A 80 -19.07 38.31 -15.89
N TYR A 81 -19.30 36.99 -15.87
CA TYR A 81 -18.66 36.06 -16.82
C TYR A 81 -19.05 36.36 -18.27
N ASN A 82 -20.30 36.75 -18.53
CA ASN A 82 -20.75 37.11 -19.88
C ASN A 82 -20.19 38.46 -20.34
N GLU A 83 -20.18 39.47 -19.46
CA GLU A 83 -19.62 40.80 -19.73
C GLU A 83 -18.11 40.76 -19.97
N LYS A 84 -17.40 39.93 -19.20
CA LYS A 84 -15.94 39.78 -19.25
C LYS A 84 -15.49 38.69 -20.23
N LYS A 85 -16.36 38.23 -21.15
CA LYS A 85 -16.05 37.20 -22.14
C LYS A 85 -14.85 37.54 -23.04
N SER A 86 -14.53 38.82 -23.22
CA SER A 86 -13.32 39.25 -23.95
C SER A 86 -12.02 39.07 -23.16
N GLN A 87 -12.09 38.86 -21.83
CA GLN A 87 -10.91 38.72 -20.95
C GLN A 87 -10.45 37.27 -20.80
N PHE A 88 -11.23 36.29 -21.25
CA PHE A 88 -10.88 34.88 -21.16
C PHE A 88 -11.29 34.11 -22.41
N GLU A 89 -10.57 33.03 -22.68
CA GLU A 89 -10.84 32.14 -23.81
C GLU A 89 -11.42 30.82 -23.31
N ILE A 90 -12.56 30.40 -23.86
CA ILE A 90 -13.14 29.09 -23.58
C ILE A 90 -12.47 28.07 -24.50
N LYS A 91 -11.48 27.34 -23.97
CA LYS A 91 -10.82 26.24 -24.68
C LYS A 91 -11.54 24.93 -24.42
N ARG A 92 -11.72 24.14 -25.48
CA ARG A 92 -12.19 22.74 -25.35
C ARG A 92 -11.01 21.85 -24.99
N ASN A 93 -11.16 21.08 -23.93
CA ASN A 93 -10.20 20.05 -23.56
C ASN A 93 -10.49 18.78 -24.35
N ASN A 94 -9.57 18.38 -25.23
CA ASN A 94 -9.61 17.07 -25.87
C ASN A 94 -9.00 16.02 -24.91
N PRO A 95 -9.78 15.03 -24.43
CA PRO A 95 -9.27 14.04 -23.48
C PRO A 95 -8.09 13.25 -24.03
N LYS A 96 -8.09 12.95 -25.34
CA LYS A 96 -7.01 12.19 -25.97
C LYS A 96 -5.68 12.95 -25.91
N ASP A 97 -5.69 14.22 -26.32
CA ASP A 97 -4.49 15.06 -26.32
C ASP A 97 -3.93 15.29 -24.92
N LEU A 98 -4.82 15.35 -23.91
CA LEU A 98 -4.42 15.45 -22.50
C LEU A 98 -3.71 14.19 -22.03
N VAL A 99 -4.27 13.00 -22.30
CA VAL A 99 -3.64 11.72 -21.95
C VAL A 99 -2.31 11.56 -22.69
N ASP A 100 -2.26 11.89 -23.99
CA ASP A 100 -1.04 11.80 -24.80
C ASP A 100 0.05 12.78 -24.32
N ARG A 101 -0.34 13.96 -23.80
CA ARG A 101 0.61 14.89 -23.17
C ARG A 101 1.16 14.31 -21.87
N VAL A 102 0.29 13.85 -20.98
CA VAL A 102 0.69 13.28 -19.68
C VAL A 102 1.55 12.03 -19.87
N ALA A 103 1.19 11.14 -20.80
CA ALA A 103 1.97 9.94 -21.10
C ALA A 103 3.39 10.29 -21.59
N ARG A 104 3.52 11.31 -22.45
CA ARG A 104 4.84 11.80 -22.90
C ARG A 104 5.66 12.41 -21.78
N ASP A 105 5.05 13.18 -20.90
CA ASP A 105 5.75 13.82 -19.78
C ASP A 105 6.22 12.77 -18.76
N ILE A 106 5.40 11.77 -18.45
CA ILE A 106 5.77 10.63 -17.61
C ILE A 106 6.89 9.83 -18.27
N SER A 107 6.79 9.56 -19.57
CA SER A 107 7.84 8.83 -20.32
C SER A 107 9.18 9.57 -20.25
N LYS A 108 9.19 10.89 -20.47
CA LYS A 108 10.40 11.72 -20.34
C LYS A 108 10.96 11.67 -18.92
N LEU A 109 10.11 11.79 -17.90
CA LEU A 109 10.51 11.73 -16.50
C LEU A 109 11.15 10.39 -16.13
N LEU A 110 10.52 9.28 -16.51
CA LEU A 110 11.04 7.93 -16.25
C LEU A 110 12.33 7.67 -17.03
N ASN A 111 12.43 8.16 -18.26
CA ASN A 111 13.63 8.01 -19.07
C ASN A 111 14.82 8.81 -18.51
N SER A 112 14.60 10.00 -17.95
CA SER A 112 15.62 10.77 -17.23
C SER A 112 16.18 9.96 -16.05
N LYS A 113 15.29 9.41 -15.22
CA LYS A 113 15.66 8.58 -14.06
C LYS A 113 16.40 7.31 -14.45
N ARG A 114 15.96 6.63 -15.52
CA ARG A 114 16.63 5.46 -16.08
C ARG A 114 18.08 5.77 -16.46
N LYS A 115 18.32 6.89 -17.16
CA LYS A 115 19.69 7.29 -17.56
C LYS A 115 20.60 7.52 -16.35
N ALA A 116 20.10 8.21 -15.33
CA ALA A 116 20.85 8.43 -14.08
C ALA A 116 21.19 7.10 -13.38
N LEU A 117 20.25 6.16 -13.34
CA LEU A 117 20.46 4.83 -12.78
C LEU A 117 21.48 4.00 -13.59
N GLU A 118 21.40 4.03 -14.92
CA GLU A 118 22.36 3.34 -15.80
C GLU A 118 23.77 3.90 -15.71
N LYS A 119 23.91 5.22 -15.50
CA LYS A 119 25.20 5.86 -15.24
C LYS A 119 25.76 5.36 -13.91
N LEU A 120 24.96 5.37 -12.85
CA LEU A 120 25.37 4.91 -11.52
C LEU A 120 25.74 3.42 -11.50
N ALA A 121 24.96 2.57 -12.17
CA ALA A 121 25.23 1.13 -12.24
C ALA A 121 26.55 0.83 -12.95
N ARG A 122 26.80 1.45 -14.11
CA ARG A 122 28.05 1.29 -14.86
C ARG A 122 29.27 1.74 -14.06
N GLU A 123 29.17 2.88 -13.40
CA GLU A 123 30.25 3.39 -12.54
C GLU A 123 30.48 2.46 -11.33
N ALA A 124 29.42 1.94 -10.71
CA ALA A 124 29.54 0.99 -9.60
C ALA A 124 30.24 -0.31 -10.02
N GLU A 125 29.87 -0.87 -11.17
CA GLU A 125 30.52 -2.08 -11.71
C GLU A 125 32.00 -1.83 -12.03
N GLN A 126 32.33 -0.69 -12.62
CA GLN A 126 33.70 -0.32 -12.94
C GLN A 126 34.54 -0.12 -11.67
N LEU A 127 34.04 0.67 -10.72
CA LEU A 127 34.73 0.95 -9.46
C LEU A 127 34.98 -0.33 -8.66
N GLN A 128 33.99 -1.22 -8.59
CA GLN A 128 34.15 -2.49 -7.87
C GLN A 128 35.13 -3.43 -8.57
N LYS A 129 35.18 -3.41 -9.90
CA LYS A 129 36.15 -4.20 -10.68
C LYS A 129 37.59 -3.71 -10.49
N GLU A 130 37.78 -2.39 -10.35
CA GLU A 130 39.09 -1.76 -10.15
C GLU A 130 39.56 -1.82 -8.69
N HIS A 131 38.64 -2.05 -7.74
CA HIS A 131 38.95 -2.11 -6.32
C HIS A 131 39.86 -3.28 -5.97
N VAL A 132 40.93 -3.00 -5.21
CA VAL A 132 41.84 -4.01 -4.67
C VAL A 132 41.50 -4.25 -3.22
N TRP A 133 41.23 -5.50 -2.87
CA TRP A 133 40.89 -5.91 -1.52
C TRP A 133 42.04 -5.63 -0.53
N GLN A 134 41.69 -5.09 0.63
CA GLN A 134 42.62 -4.77 1.71
C GLN A 134 42.24 -5.53 2.99
N ASP A 135 43.05 -6.51 3.40
CA ASP A 135 42.80 -7.34 4.58
C ASP A 135 43.14 -6.65 5.92
N GLY A 136 44.05 -5.68 5.89
CA GLY A 136 44.60 -5.02 7.09
C GLY A 136 43.91 -3.72 7.49
N VAL A 137 42.71 -3.44 6.96
CA VAL A 137 41.97 -2.24 7.36
C VAL A 137 41.33 -2.50 8.72
N THR A 138 42.00 -2.08 9.78
CA THR A 138 41.37 -1.92 11.09
C THR A 138 40.73 -0.54 11.15
N MET A 139 39.57 -0.43 11.79
CA MET A 139 39.12 0.88 12.26
C MET A 139 40.22 1.39 13.18
N GLU A 140 40.87 2.52 12.85
CA GLU A 140 41.72 3.18 13.83
C GLU A 140 40.87 3.42 15.08
N ASP A 141 41.36 2.90 16.20
CA ASP A 141 40.61 2.75 17.45
C ASP A 141 39.88 4.05 17.85
N GLY A 142 38.57 3.92 17.93
CA GLY A 142 37.67 4.86 18.58
C GLY A 142 36.57 4.07 19.30
N GLU A 143 36.96 3.09 20.10
CA GLU A 143 36.04 2.42 21.02
C GLU A 143 35.83 3.30 22.27
N GLU A 144 34.63 3.87 22.34
CA GLU A 144 33.85 4.18 23.54
C GLU A 144 34.54 4.84 24.75
N GLU A 145 34.62 6.17 24.73
CA GLU A 145 33.85 7.01 25.65
C GLU A 145 33.25 8.13 24.78
N ILE A 146 32.24 8.89 25.21
CA ILE A 146 31.85 10.12 24.52
C ILE A 146 32.95 11.16 24.83
N PRO A 147 33.84 11.55 23.90
CA PRO A 147 34.78 12.62 24.17
C PRO A 147 34.28 13.81 23.36
N THR A 148 33.58 14.69 24.07
CA THR A 148 33.48 16.10 23.72
C THR A 148 34.79 16.54 23.05
N GLU A 149 34.67 16.96 21.78
CA GLU A 149 35.61 17.79 21.05
C GLU A 149 36.93 17.16 20.52
N ILE A 150 37.00 17.17 19.18
CA ILE A 150 38.18 17.26 18.31
C ILE A 150 38.81 15.93 17.87
N SER A 151 38.17 15.33 16.87
CA SER A 151 38.85 14.94 15.63
C SER A 151 38.06 15.61 14.50
N SER A 152 38.75 16.15 13.50
CA SER A 152 38.24 17.00 12.41
C SER A 152 37.14 16.33 11.55
N SER A 153 35.98 16.11 12.15
CA SER A 153 34.74 15.86 11.45
C SER A 153 34.40 17.17 10.75
N LEU A 154 34.37 17.18 9.41
CA LEU A 154 33.69 18.25 8.71
C LEU A 154 32.30 18.35 9.34
N GLU A 155 32.00 19.44 10.05
CA GLU A 155 30.64 19.71 10.48
C GLU A 155 29.80 19.85 9.22
N LEU A 156 29.13 18.76 8.86
CA LEU A 156 28.28 18.73 7.70
C LEU A 156 27.10 19.66 7.96
N GLU A 157 27.01 20.74 7.19
CA GLU A 157 25.88 21.65 7.27
C GLU A 157 24.65 20.96 6.65
N PHE A 158 23.59 20.78 7.44
CA PHE A 158 22.34 20.19 6.97
C PHE A 158 21.27 21.27 6.78
N VAL A 159 20.92 21.52 5.53
CA VAL A 159 19.97 22.57 5.14
C VAL A 159 18.58 21.95 4.92
N PRO A 160 17.49 22.54 5.45
CA PRO A 160 16.13 22.06 5.20
C PRO A 160 15.76 22.19 3.73
N ASP A 161 15.34 21.09 3.10
CA ASP A 161 14.94 21.06 1.69
C ASP A 161 13.44 20.72 1.54
N PRO A 162 12.64 21.56 0.85
CA PRO A 162 11.21 21.33 0.62
C PRO A 162 10.89 20.06 -0.17
N ASN A 163 11.80 19.62 -1.06
CA ASN A 163 11.61 18.37 -1.78
C ASN A 163 11.68 17.23 -0.77
N PHE A 164 12.72 17.16 0.06
CA PHE A 164 12.95 16.04 0.95
C PHE A 164 12.15 16.08 2.26
N LYS A 165 11.55 17.24 2.61
CA LYS A 165 10.87 17.46 3.90
C LYS A 165 11.76 17.10 5.10
N ASN A 166 13.07 17.27 4.92
CA ASN A 166 14.13 16.92 5.87
C ASN A 166 15.31 17.87 5.67
N LYS A 167 16.19 17.92 6.69
CA LYS A 167 17.50 18.58 6.54
C LYS A 167 18.44 17.65 5.79
N VAL A 168 19.05 18.15 4.72
CA VAL A 168 19.91 17.37 3.84
C VAL A 168 21.23 18.10 3.59
N ASN A 169 22.27 17.35 3.28
CA ASN A 169 23.56 17.85 2.88
C ASN A 169 23.87 17.35 1.46
N TYR A 170 24.10 18.29 0.55
CA TYR A 170 24.35 18.01 -0.88
C TYR A 170 25.83 17.80 -1.21
N SER A 171 26.73 18.02 -0.26
CA SER A 171 28.18 17.84 -0.42
C SER A 171 28.61 16.39 -0.22
N SER A 172 27.85 15.61 0.54
CA SER A 172 28.20 14.23 0.89
C SER A 172 27.01 13.28 0.81
N SER A 173 27.33 11.99 0.76
CA SER A 173 26.43 10.85 0.89
C SER A 173 26.43 10.34 2.32
N ALA A 174 25.32 9.75 2.75
CA ALA A 174 25.23 9.10 4.04
C ALA A 174 25.21 7.58 3.87
N VAL A 175 25.71 6.88 4.90
CA VAL A 175 25.78 5.42 4.93
C VAL A 175 24.92 4.91 6.08
N GLN A 176 24.10 3.91 5.80
CA GLN A 176 23.36 3.13 6.79
C GLN A 176 23.88 1.69 6.80
N ILE A 177 24.20 1.21 7.99
CA ILE A 177 24.62 -0.18 8.24
C ILE A 177 23.58 -0.78 9.19
N PRO A 178 22.99 -1.94 8.86
CA PRO A 178 22.10 -2.67 9.74
C PRO A 178 22.71 -2.91 11.13
N THR A 179 21.88 -2.91 12.16
CA THR A 179 22.32 -2.99 13.57
C THR A 179 22.94 -4.34 13.93
N ASP A 180 22.63 -5.40 13.17
CA ASP A 180 23.17 -6.75 13.30
C ASP A 180 24.51 -6.96 12.59
N ILE A 181 25.03 -5.95 11.90
CA ILE A 181 26.30 -6.02 11.15
C ILE A 181 27.38 -5.21 11.85
N TYR A 182 28.52 -5.86 12.14
CA TYR A 182 29.67 -5.20 12.74
C TYR A 182 30.38 -4.29 11.72
N LYS A 183 30.46 -3.00 12.05
CA LYS A 183 31.01 -1.95 11.17
C LYS A 183 32.51 -2.10 10.90
N GLY A 184 33.27 -2.65 11.85
CA GLY A 184 34.71 -2.86 11.73
C GLY A 184 35.10 -4.14 10.96
N SER A 185 34.13 -4.87 10.40
CA SER A 185 34.45 -6.04 9.59
C SER A 185 35.22 -5.62 8.33
N PRO A 186 36.33 -6.30 7.96
CA PRO A 186 37.07 -6.00 6.73
C PRO A 186 36.18 -6.01 5.48
N VAL A 187 35.14 -6.85 5.46
CA VAL A 187 34.14 -6.89 4.36
C VAL A 187 33.40 -5.57 4.23
N ILE A 188 32.96 -5.00 5.35
CA ILE A 188 32.24 -3.74 5.39
C ILE A 188 33.19 -2.58 5.10
N LEU A 189 34.40 -2.59 5.65
CA LEU A 189 35.38 -1.53 5.43
C LEU A 189 35.82 -1.45 3.95
N ASN A 190 36.06 -2.59 3.31
CA ASN A 190 36.31 -2.63 1.88
C ASN A 190 35.12 -2.11 1.09
N GLU A 191 33.89 -2.49 1.46
CA GLU A 191 32.67 -1.99 0.82
C GLU A 191 32.54 -0.46 0.93
N LEU A 192 32.83 0.10 2.11
CA LEU A 192 32.79 1.54 2.34
C LEU A 192 33.83 2.29 1.52
N ASN A 193 35.01 1.69 1.35
CA ASN A 193 36.13 2.27 0.62
C ASN A 193 35.80 2.49 -0.86
N TRP A 194 35.42 1.44 -1.59
CA TRP A 194 35.14 1.58 -3.02
C TRP A 194 33.83 2.35 -3.28
N THR A 195 32.80 2.17 -2.43
CA THR A 195 31.51 2.85 -2.60
C THR A 195 31.59 4.36 -2.35
N GLN A 196 32.66 4.86 -1.71
CA GLN A 196 32.88 6.30 -1.54
C GLN A 196 32.96 7.02 -2.89
N ALA A 197 33.55 6.38 -3.90
CA ALA A 197 33.68 6.96 -5.23
C ALA A 197 32.32 7.17 -5.95
N LEU A 198 31.24 6.52 -5.51
CA LEU A 198 29.89 6.74 -6.06
C LEU A 198 29.33 8.13 -5.73
N GLU A 199 29.87 8.81 -4.72
CA GLU A 199 29.45 10.15 -4.32
C GLU A 199 29.54 11.17 -5.47
N ARG A 200 30.62 11.08 -6.27
CA ARG A 200 30.79 11.95 -7.45
C ARG A 200 29.62 11.80 -8.42
N VAL A 201 29.20 10.56 -8.65
CA VAL A 201 28.13 10.22 -9.60
C VAL A 201 26.78 10.67 -9.07
N PHE A 202 26.54 10.53 -7.76
CA PHE A 202 25.33 11.04 -7.12
C PHE A 202 25.20 12.56 -7.28
N ILE A 203 26.28 13.30 -7.04
CA ILE A 203 26.32 14.75 -7.19
C ILE A 203 26.10 15.15 -8.66
N GLU A 204 26.76 14.50 -9.60
CA GLU A 204 26.59 14.75 -11.03
C GLU A 204 25.15 14.51 -11.51
N ASN A 205 24.55 13.38 -11.14
CA ASN A 205 23.15 13.09 -11.47
C ASN A 205 22.20 14.19 -10.98
N ARG A 206 22.43 14.72 -9.77
CA ARG A 206 21.64 15.80 -9.20
C ARG A 206 21.89 17.15 -9.91
N ARG A 207 23.12 17.40 -10.37
CA ARG A 207 23.46 18.59 -11.18
C ARG A 207 22.77 18.54 -12.54
N GLU A 208 22.66 17.35 -13.13
CA GLU A 208 21.93 17.12 -14.38
C GLU A 208 20.41 17.23 -14.18
N ASP A 209 19.86 16.69 -13.09
CA ASP A 209 18.44 16.72 -12.76
C ASP A 209 18.18 17.08 -11.28
N SER A 210 17.87 18.36 -11.06
CA SER A 210 17.55 18.93 -9.74
C SER A 210 16.17 18.53 -9.20
N SER A 211 15.42 17.69 -9.92
CA SER A 211 14.16 17.10 -9.43
C SER A 211 14.36 15.70 -8.82
N LEU A 212 15.55 15.10 -8.98
CA LEU A 212 15.86 13.77 -8.46
C LEU A 212 15.66 13.70 -6.94
N ARG A 213 15.00 12.62 -6.51
CA ARG A 213 14.82 12.29 -5.10
C ARG A 213 16.05 11.52 -4.60
N TRP A 214 15.87 10.70 -3.57
CA TRP A 214 16.92 9.85 -3.04
C TRP A 214 17.56 9.01 -4.14
N GLN A 215 18.88 9.08 -4.20
CA GLN A 215 19.70 8.12 -4.96
C GLN A 215 20.28 7.15 -3.94
N VAL A 216 20.14 5.85 -4.17
CA VAL A 216 20.50 4.83 -3.18
C VAL A 216 21.25 3.70 -3.87
N PHE A 217 22.36 3.29 -3.26
CA PHE A 217 23.08 2.06 -3.55
C PHE A 217 22.89 1.10 -2.37
N GLY A 218 22.40 -0.10 -2.64
CA GLY A 218 22.30 -1.18 -1.67
C GLY A 218 23.32 -2.27 -1.99
N SER A 219 24.23 -2.53 -1.07
CA SER A 219 25.22 -3.59 -1.20
C SER A 219 24.62 -4.96 -0.87
N ALA A 220 25.16 -6.01 -1.49
CA ALA A 220 24.92 -7.40 -1.08
C ALA A 220 25.39 -7.68 0.36
N THR A 221 26.33 -6.88 0.89
CA THR A 221 26.81 -6.96 2.28
C THR A 221 25.81 -6.40 3.29
N GLY A 222 24.78 -5.66 2.84
CA GLY A 222 23.79 -5.00 3.70
C GLY A 222 24.03 -3.50 3.90
N VAL A 223 25.20 -2.98 3.49
CA VAL A 223 25.51 -1.54 3.52
C VAL A 223 24.62 -0.78 2.54
N THR A 224 24.03 0.32 2.99
CA THR A 224 23.26 1.23 2.14
C THR A 224 23.96 2.59 2.08
N ARG A 225 24.21 3.11 0.88
CA ARG A 225 24.69 4.49 0.69
C ARG A 225 23.61 5.29 -0.02
N TYR A 226 23.26 6.46 0.51
CA TYR A 226 22.22 7.31 -0.06
C TYR A 226 22.62 8.78 -0.13
N TYR A 227 22.10 9.47 -1.15
CA TYR A 227 22.36 10.87 -1.42
C TYR A 227 21.04 11.64 -1.69
N PRO A 228 20.90 12.90 -1.22
CA PRO A 228 21.84 13.66 -0.38
C PRO A 228 21.98 13.07 1.04
N ALA A 229 23.04 13.40 1.77
CA ALA A 229 23.18 12.94 3.15
C ALA A 229 22.07 13.53 4.03
N THR A 230 21.47 12.70 4.89
CA THR A 230 20.57 13.15 5.95
C THR A 230 20.83 12.29 7.18
N PRO A 231 20.71 12.84 8.40
CA PRO A 231 20.80 12.04 9.61
C PRO A 231 19.76 10.93 9.57
N TRP A 232 20.21 9.68 9.78
CA TRP A 232 19.31 8.56 9.82
C TRP A 232 18.35 8.74 11.01
N ARG A 233 17.04 8.71 10.73
CA ARG A 233 16.02 8.86 11.79
C ARG A 233 16.01 7.59 12.63
N ALA A 234 16.86 7.52 13.65
CA ALA A 234 16.74 6.53 14.70
C ALA A 234 15.78 7.07 15.77
N PRO A 235 14.52 6.57 15.86
CA PRO A 235 13.67 6.85 17.02
C PRO A 235 14.27 6.21 18.28
N ASN A 236 13.61 6.40 19.43
CA ASN A 236 13.92 5.74 20.72
C ASN A 236 13.86 4.19 20.70
N LYS A 237 13.88 3.55 19.53
CA LYS A 237 13.80 2.11 19.31
C LYS A 237 14.91 1.68 18.34
N ILE A 238 15.47 0.50 18.59
CA ILE A 238 16.46 -0.14 17.71
C ILE A 238 15.88 -0.28 16.30
N ASP A 239 16.63 0.18 15.31
CA ASP A 239 16.26 0.06 13.91
C ASP A 239 16.66 -1.31 13.36
N LEU A 240 15.69 -2.01 12.76
CA LEU A 240 15.87 -3.31 12.10
C LEU A 240 15.95 -3.15 10.58
N TYR A 241 16.39 -1.98 10.11
CA TYR A 241 16.49 -1.73 8.69
C TYR A 241 17.63 -2.53 8.05
N ASP A 242 17.26 -3.41 7.13
CA ASP A 242 18.17 -4.08 6.19
C ASP A 242 17.72 -3.78 4.75
N VAL A 243 18.67 -3.41 3.89
CA VAL A 243 18.44 -3.10 2.48
C VAL A 243 18.04 -4.31 1.66
N ARG A 244 18.60 -5.48 2.01
CA ARG A 244 18.40 -6.74 1.27
C ARG A 244 16.97 -7.26 1.40
N ARG A 245 16.26 -6.82 2.45
CA ARG A 245 14.86 -7.15 2.72
C ARG A 245 13.88 -6.16 2.10
N ARG A 246 14.36 -5.14 1.36
CA ARG A 246 13.49 -4.11 0.80
C ARG A 246 12.88 -4.55 -0.52
N PRO A 247 11.57 -4.30 -0.76
CA PRO A 247 10.92 -4.69 -2.01
C PRO A 247 11.64 -4.19 -3.26
N TRP A 248 12.14 -2.94 -3.24
CA TRP A 248 12.87 -2.36 -4.37
C TRP A 248 14.20 -3.06 -4.65
N TYR A 249 14.86 -3.61 -3.62
CA TYR A 249 16.10 -4.36 -3.76
C TYR A 249 15.79 -5.77 -4.31
N ILE A 250 14.81 -6.44 -3.71
CA ILE A 250 14.42 -7.81 -4.09
C ILE A 250 13.97 -7.89 -5.54
N GLN A 251 13.16 -6.92 -5.99
CA GLN A 251 12.67 -6.85 -7.38
C GLN A 251 13.80 -6.64 -8.40
N GLY A 252 14.90 -5.98 -8.00
CA GLY A 252 16.07 -5.82 -8.85
C GLY A 252 17.02 -7.01 -8.81
N ALA A 253 17.09 -7.71 -7.67
CA ALA A 253 18.00 -8.83 -7.45
C ALA A 253 17.48 -10.17 -8.00
N SER A 254 16.16 -10.34 -8.13
CA SER A 254 15.55 -11.60 -8.56
C SER A 254 14.46 -11.34 -9.60
N SER A 255 14.34 -12.26 -10.56
CA SER A 255 13.16 -12.33 -11.42
C SER A 255 11.93 -12.81 -10.63
N PRO A 256 10.71 -12.56 -11.15
CA PRO A 256 9.50 -13.20 -10.65
C PRO A 256 9.66 -14.73 -10.59
N LYS A 257 9.13 -15.35 -9.54
CA LYS A 257 9.30 -16.78 -9.26
C LYS A 257 8.01 -17.44 -8.76
N ASP A 258 7.88 -18.71 -9.12
CA ASP A 258 6.83 -19.61 -8.65
C ASP A 258 7.39 -20.52 -7.56
N MET A 259 6.92 -20.36 -6.32
CA MET A 259 7.46 -21.05 -5.15
C MET A 259 6.41 -21.91 -4.44
N VAL A 260 6.77 -23.15 -4.11
CA VAL A 260 5.98 -23.99 -3.20
C VAL A 260 6.77 -24.17 -1.90
N ILE A 261 6.20 -23.74 -0.78
CA ILE A 261 6.79 -23.92 0.54
C ILE A 261 6.16 -25.17 1.16
N ILE A 262 6.98 -26.17 1.49
CA ILE A 262 6.54 -27.42 2.09
C ILE A 262 7.02 -27.47 3.54
N VAL A 263 6.11 -27.61 4.49
CA VAL A 263 6.40 -27.57 5.94
C VAL A 263 6.10 -28.91 6.59
N ASP A 264 7.09 -29.50 7.24
CA ASP A 264 6.91 -30.70 8.07
C ASP A 264 6.09 -30.34 9.32
N VAL A 265 4.99 -31.06 9.55
CA VAL A 265 4.14 -30.96 10.75
C VAL A 265 4.00 -32.30 11.47
N SER A 266 4.99 -33.19 11.32
CA SER A 266 5.10 -34.44 12.08
C SER A 266 5.37 -34.19 13.58
N GLY A 267 5.15 -35.20 14.42
CA GLY A 267 5.31 -35.06 15.88
C GLY A 267 6.72 -34.67 16.35
N SER A 268 7.75 -35.00 15.55
CA SER A 268 9.17 -34.75 15.87
C SER A 268 9.52 -33.26 15.91
N VAL A 269 8.82 -32.42 15.13
CA VAL A 269 9.06 -30.98 15.07
C VAL A 269 8.28 -30.18 16.12
N SER A 270 7.56 -30.86 17.02
CA SER A 270 6.76 -30.19 18.06
C SER A 270 7.61 -29.29 18.98
N GLY A 271 7.00 -28.22 19.51
CA GLY A 271 7.67 -27.27 20.41
C GLY A 271 8.43 -26.15 19.69
N LEU A 272 9.71 -25.96 20.04
CA LEU A 272 10.53 -24.84 19.54
C LEU A 272 10.76 -24.92 18.03
N THR A 273 10.99 -26.12 17.50
CA THR A 273 11.27 -26.35 16.08
C THR A 273 10.12 -25.86 15.19
N LEU A 274 8.88 -26.27 15.48
CA LEU A 274 7.70 -25.79 14.77
C LEU A 274 7.52 -24.27 14.92
N LYS A 275 7.82 -23.70 16.10
CA LYS A 275 7.76 -22.24 16.30
C LYS A 275 8.75 -21.51 15.38
N LEU A 276 9.99 -22.00 15.28
CA LEU A 276 11.00 -21.44 14.38
C LEU A 276 10.59 -21.60 12.92
N MET A 277 10.13 -22.79 12.51
CA MET A 277 9.66 -23.06 11.15
C MET A 277 8.53 -22.12 10.75
N LYS A 278 7.53 -21.90 11.63
CA LYS A 278 6.44 -20.95 11.37
C LYS A 278 6.97 -19.54 11.12
N THR A 279 7.85 -19.04 11.98
CA THR A 279 8.46 -17.72 11.82
C THR A 279 9.27 -17.65 10.53
N SER A 280 10.07 -18.67 10.20
CA SER A 280 10.84 -18.72 8.96
C SER A 280 9.94 -18.66 7.72
N VAL A 281 8.82 -19.39 7.71
CA VAL A 281 7.87 -19.32 6.59
C VAL A 281 7.25 -17.93 6.47
N VAL A 282 6.92 -17.28 7.59
CA VAL A 282 6.40 -15.89 7.60
C VAL A 282 7.43 -14.92 7.01
N GLU A 283 8.69 -15.01 7.43
CA GLU A 283 9.79 -14.17 6.90
C GLU A 283 10.06 -14.47 5.41
N MET A 284 10.00 -15.73 4.99
CA MET A 284 10.11 -16.11 3.56
C MET A 284 8.99 -15.49 2.73
N LEU A 285 7.75 -15.51 3.21
CA LEU A 285 6.62 -14.86 2.54
C LEU A 285 6.81 -13.34 2.42
N ASP A 286 7.48 -12.70 3.37
CA ASP A 286 7.80 -11.27 3.30
C ASP A 286 8.81 -10.91 2.21
N THR A 287 9.63 -11.88 1.77
CA THR A 287 10.54 -11.68 0.62
C THR A 287 9.83 -11.75 -0.74
N LEU A 288 8.57 -12.20 -0.79
CA LEU A 288 7.85 -12.34 -2.04
C LEU A 288 7.21 -11.02 -2.48
N SER A 289 7.34 -10.72 -3.77
CA SER A 289 6.75 -9.56 -4.44
C SER A 289 5.38 -9.88 -5.03
N ASP A 290 4.66 -8.85 -5.49
CA ASP A 290 3.33 -9.05 -6.10
C ASP A 290 3.40 -9.79 -7.44
N ASP A 291 4.56 -9.84 -8.10
CA ASP A 291 4.76 -10.59 -9.35
C ASP A 291 5.06 -12.08 -9.11
N ASP A 292 5.33 -12.48 -7.87
CA ASP A 292 5.61 -13.86 -7.48
C ASP A 292 4.32 -14.65 -7.24
N TYR A 293 4.36 -15.96 -7.50
CA TYR A 293 3.29 -16.88 -7.12
C TYR A 293 3.77 -17.86 -6.06
N VAL A 294 2.90 -18.14 -5.09
CA VAL A 294 3.23 -19.00 -3.96
C VAL A 294 2.06 -19.90 -3.57
N ASN A 295 2.39 -21.09 -3.09
CA ASN A 295 1.49 -21.88 -2.25
C ASN A 295 2.29 -22.48 -1.08
N VAL A 296 1.60 -22.72 0.03
CA VAL A 296 2.18 -23.34 1.22
C VAL A 296 1.46 -24.65 1.48
N ALA A 297 2.20 -25.75 1.46
CA ALA A 297 1.75 -27.08 1.81
C ALA A 297 2.35 -27.49 3.16
N ARG A 298 1.61 -28.29 3.90
CA ARG A 298 2.08 -28.96 5.12
C ARG A 298 1.98 -30.46 4.92
N PHE A 299 2.89 -31.21 5.52
CA PHE A 299 2.84 -32.67 5.44
C PHE A 299 3.16 -33.32 6.79
N ASN A 300 2.53 -34.46 7.03
CA ASN A 300 2.91 -35.43 8.05
C ASN A 300 2.84 -36.84 7.44
N GLU A 301 1.68 -37.48 7.45
CA GLU A 301 1.38 -38.72 6.73
C GLU A 301 0.79 -38.44 5.34
N LYS A 302 0.22 -37.24 5.13
CA LYS A 302 -0.29 -36.75 3.84
C LYS A 302 0.09 -35.30 3.65
N ALA A 303 0.25 -34.89 2.40
CA ALA A 303 0.47 -33.50 2.03
C ALA A 303 -0.87 -32.78 1.76
N ASP A 304 -1.12 -31.70 2.50
CA ASP A 304 -2.30 -30.86 2.32
C ASP A 304 -1.89 -29.39 2.16
N ALA A 305 -2.63 -28.62 1.37
CA ALA A 305 -2.48 -27.18 1.33
C ALA A 305 -2.83 -26.58 2.70
N VAL A 306 -1.99 -25.66 3.20
CA VAL A 306 -2.22 -24.98 4.48
C VAL A 306 -3.50 -24.15 4.44
N VAL A 307 -3.84 -23.62 3.25
CA VAL A 307 -5.08 -22.91 2.98
C VAL A 307 -5.93 -23.77 2.03
N PRO A 308 -7.03 -24.38 2.49
CA PRO A 308 -7.80 -25.35 1.68
C PRO A 308 -8.37 -24.79 0.37
N CYS A 309 -8.62 -23.48 0.30
CA CYS A 309 -9.13 -22.84 -0.92
C CYS A 309 -8.05 -22.58 -1.98
N PHE A 310 -6.76 -22.61 -1.62
CA PHE A 310 -5.64 -22.39 -2.54
C PHE A 310 -5.06 -23.73 -3.01
N LYS A 311 -5.73 -24.33 -3.99
CA LYS A 311 -5.29 -25.60 -4.61
C LYS A 311 -4.12 -25.43 -5.57
N THR A 312 -3.97 -24.24 -6.15
CA THR A 312 -2.90 -23.89 -7.09
C THR A 312 -2.01 -22.81 -6.48
N LEU A 313 -0.91 -22.51 -7.16
CA LEU A 313 -0.15 -21.30 -6.87
C LEU A 313 -1.05 -20.07 -6.99
N VAL A 314 -0.93 -19.15 -6.04
CA VAL A 314 -1.66 -17.88 -6.03
C VAL A 314 -0.68 -16.73 -5.96
N GLN A 315 -1.04 -15.59 -6.56
CA GLN A 315 -0.21 -14.39 -6.54
C GLN A 315 0.09 -13.96 -5.09
N ALA A 316 1.34 -13.63 -4.79
CA ALA A 316 1.83 -13.26 -3.47
C ALA A 316 1.50 -11.80 -3.09
N ASN A 317 0.26 -11.37 -3.35
CA ASN A 317 -0.23 -10.05 -2.95
C ASN A 317 -0.34 -9.92 -1.42
N VAL A 318 -0.41 -8.68 -0.91
CA VAL A 318 -0.52 -8.37 0.52
C VAL A 318 -1.65 -9.15 1.23
N ARG A 319 -2.78 -9.36 0.54
CA ARG A 319 -3.95 -10.08 1.08
C ARG A 319 -3.70 -11.58 1.22
N ASN A 320 -3.20 -12.23 0.17
CA ASN A 320 -2.92 -13.66 0.12
C ASN A 320 -1.78 -14.00 1.07
N LYS A 321 -0.73 -13.19 1.12
CA LYS A 321 0.34 -13.32 2.12
C LYS A 321 -0.19 -13.28 3.54
N LYS A 322 -1.11 -12.36 3.86
CA LYS A 322 -1.74 -12.29 5.19
C LYS A 322 -2.49 -13.58 5.53
N ILE A 323 -3.28 -14.12 4.60
CA ILE A 323 -4.01 -15.38 4.78
C ILE A 323 -3.04 -16.55 5.03
N PHE A 324 -1.96 -16.66 4.25
CA PHE A 324 -0.94 -17.68 4.48
C PHE A 324 -0.28 -17.54 5.84
N LYS A 325 0.12 -16.32 6.24
CA LYS A 325 0.75 -16.08 7.56
C LYS A 325 -0.17 -16.49 8.71
N GLU A 326 -1.44 -16.13 8.64
CA GLU A 326 -2.42 -16.54 9.65
C GLU A 326 -2.56 -18.07 9.70
N ALA A 327 -2.71 -18.73 8.55
CA ALA A 327 -2.86 -20.18 8.50
C ALA A 327 -1.60 -20.95 8.97
N VAL A 328 -0.42 -20.47 8.60
CA VAL A 328 0.89 -21.00 9.05
C VAL A 328 1.00 -20.95 10.57
N MET A 329 0.58 -19.85 11.20
CA MET A 329 0.65 -19.70 12.65
C MET A 329 -0.26 -20.71 13.41
N HIS A 330 -1.34 -21.17 12.77
CA HIS A 330 -2.27 -22.16 13.35
C HIS A 330 -1.84 -23.63 13.14
N MET A 331 -0.74 -23.91 12.44
CA MET A 331 -0.26 -25.30 12.24
C MET A 331 0.07 -26.00 13.57
N GLN A 332 -0.19 -27.30 13.65
CA GLN A 332 0.10 -28.12 14.83
C GLN A 332 0.85 -29.39 14.42
N ALA A 333 1.87 -29.75 15.19
CA ALA A 333 2.67 -30.95 14.96
C ALA A 333 1.96 -32.20 15.49
N LYS A 334 1.67 -33.18 14.62
CA LYS A 334 1.04 -34.47 14.97
C LYS A 334 1.38 -35.54 13.92
N GLY A 335 1.41 -36.81 14.35
CA GLY A 335 1.57 -37.95 13.45
C GLY A 335 3.02 -38.28 13.10
N THR A 336 3.18 -39.19 12.15
CA THR A 336 4.49 -39.63 11.63
C THR A 336 4.94 -38.79 10.43
N THR A 337 6.19 -38.98 9.99
CA THR A 337 6.77 -38.23 8.86
C THR A 337 6.84 -39.13 7.63
N ASP A 338 6.27 -38.68 6.52
CA ASP A 338 6.43 -39.31 5.21
C ASP A 338 6.86 -38.28 4.15
N TYR A 339 8.05 -38.47 3.59
CA TYR A 339 8.61 -37.59 2.56
C TYR A 339 8.22 -38.01 1.13
N LYS A 340 7.50 -39.13 0.96
CA LYS A 340 7.17 -39.70 -0.35
C LYS A 340 5.71 -39.49 -0.77
N SER A 341 4.82 -39.22 0.19
CA SER A 341 3.37 -39.30 0.02
C SER A 341 2.68 -38.00 -0.35
#